data_AF-A0A1M6SP25-F1
#
_entry.id   AF-A0A1M6SP25-F1
#
_cell.length_a   1.000
_cell.length_b   1.000
_cell.length_c   1.000
_cell.angle_alpha   90.00
_cell.angle_beta   90.00
_cell.angle_gamma   90.00
#
_symmetry.space_group_name_H-M   'P 1'
#
loop_
_entity.id
_entity.type
_entity.pdbx_description
1 polymer ?
#
loop_
_entity_poly.entity_id
_entity_poly.type
_entity_poly.pdbx_seq_one_letter_code
_entity_poly.pdbx_strand_id
1 'polypeptide(L)' 'MNISIDYGQQQKFFSRNLFRDSEGRPVEFNSVIDALNWLNSQGWEFINAYVQVEDGSSVSHYVLRRRLAS' A
#
# COMPACT_ATOMS: atom_id res chain seq x y z
N MET A 1 -6.36 -8.06 8.91
CA MET A 1 -5.30 -7.03 8.94
C MET A 1 -5.75 -5.88 8.07
N ASN A 2 -5.64 -4.63 8.52
CA ASN A 2 -6.13 -3.49 7.75
C ASN A 2 -4.92 -2.78 7.11
N ILE A 3 -4.84 -2.82 5.78
CA ILE A 3 -3.81 -2.12 4.99
C ILE A 3 -4.50 -1.06 4.15
N SER A 4 -4.04 0.18 4.24
CA SER A 4 -4.48 1.29 3.39
C SER A 4 -3.29 1.89 2.65
N ILE A 5 -3.47 2.24 1.38
CA ILE A 5 -2.45 2.92 0.57
C ILE A 5 -3.05 4.21 0.02
N ASP A 6 -2.26 5.27 0.11
CA ASP A 6 -2.54 6.57 -0.48
C ASP A 6 -1.60 6.79 -1.68
N TYR A 7 -2.16 7.17 -2.82
CA TYR A 7 -1.45 7.36 -4.08
C TYR A 7 -1.11 8.84 -4.37
N GLY A 8 -1.43 9.76 -3.45
CA GLY A 8 -1.07 11.18 -3.54
C GLY A 8 -1.83 12.00 -4.61
N GLN A 9 -2.80 11.43 -5.32
CA GLN A 9 -3.69 12.17 -6.22
C GLN A 9 -4.86 12.80 -5.44
N GLN A 10 -5.35 13.98 -5.87
CA GLN A 10 -6.54 14.66 -5.32
C GLN A 10 -7.87 13.93 -5.61
N GLN A 11 -7.92 12.60 -5.48
CA GLN A 11 -9.17 11.85 -5.49
C GLN A 11 -9.43 11.31 -4.09
N LYS A 12 -10.41 11.96 -3.44
CA LYS A 12 -11.21 11.51 -2.30
C LYS A 12 -10.63 10.30 -1.56
N PHE A 13 -9.96 10.63 -0.44
CA PHE A 13 -9.78 9.81 0.76
C PHE A 13 -10.48 8.43 0.74
N PHE A 14 -9.67 7.38 0.87
CA PHE A 14 -10.08 6.01 1.21
C PHE A 14 -11.02 5.30 0.23
N SER A 15 -10.57 5.05 -1.01
CA SER A 15 -11.11 3.93 -1.77
C SER A 15 -10.56 2.62 -1.19
N ARG A 16 -11.31 2.05 -0.25
CA ARG A 16 -11.10 0.76 0.45
C ARG A 16 -10.83 -0.46 -0.45
N ASN A 17 -10.84 -0.30 -1.78
CA ASN A 17 -10.96 -1.38 -2.77
C ASN A 17 -10.01 -1.21 -3.98
N LEU A 18 -8.87 -0.52 -3.82
CA LEU A 18 -7.94 -0.24 -4.93
C LEU A 18 -7.07 -1.45 -5.35
N PHE A 19 -6.93 -2.48 -4.51
CA PHE A 19 -6.16 -3.66 -4.88
C PHE A 19 -7.05 -4.62 -5.63
N ARG A 20 -7.02 -4.51 -6.96
CA ARG A 20 -7.63 -5.50 -7.83
C ARG A 20 -6.54 -6.28 -8.54
N ASP A 21 -6.67 -7.60 -8.57
CA ASP A 21 -5.83 -8.42 -9.43
C ASP A 21 -6.10 -8.12 -10.91
N SER A 22 -5.40 -8.81 -11.82
CA SER A 22 -5.59 -8.67 -13.27
C SER A 22 -7.02 -8.98 -13.73
N GLU A 23 -7.83 -9.65 -12.91
CA GLU A 23 -9.22 -10.02 -13.17
C GLU A 23 -10.22 -9.06 -12.51
N GLY A 24 -9.74 -8.01 -11.84
CA GLY A 24 -10.61 -7.05 -11.16
C GLY A 24 -11.06 -7.49 -9.77
N ARG A 25 -10.53 -8.55 -9.16
CA ARG A 25 -10.96 -9.03 -7.83
C ARG A 25 -10.17 -8.37 -6.70
N PRO A 26 -10.80 -8.03 -5.56
CA PRO A 26 -10.09 -7.55 -4.39
C PRO A 26 -8.94 -8.49 -3.98
N VAL A 27 -7.74 -7.94 -3.78
CA VAL A 27 -6.60 -8.69 -3.26
C VAL A 27 -6.60 -8.60 -1.74
N GLU A 28 -6.63 -9.74 -1.07
CA GLU A 28 -6.45 -9.84 0.38
C GLU A 28 -4.99 -10.17 0.71
N PHE A 29 -4.44 -9.50 1.71
CA PHE A 29 -3.07 -9.73 2.17
C PHE A 29 -3.06 -10.38 3.55
N ASN A 30 -2.30 -11.45 3.71
CA ASN A 30 -2.15 -12.14 4.99
C ASN A 30 -1.08 -11.48 5.87
N SER A 31 -0.20 -10.66 5.28
CA SER A 31 0.87 -9.95 5.98
C SER A 31 1.24 -8.64 5.28
N VAL A 32 2.00 -7.77 5.97
CA VAL A 32 2.62 -6.58 5.34
C VAL A 32 3.57 -7.00 4.22
N ILE A 33 4.33 -8.07 4.44
CA ILE A 33 5.32 -8.56 3.47
C ILE A 33 4.63 -9.04 2.19
N ASP A 34 3.47 -9.69 2.30
CA ASP A 34 2.65 -10.09 1.16
C ASP A 34 2.24 -8.86 0.34
N ALA A 35 1.79 -7.79 1.02
CA ALA A 35 1.42 -6.55 0.36
C ALA A 35 2.62 -5.87 -0.34
N LEU A 36 3.78 -5.81 0.32
CA LEU A 36 4.99 -5.24 -0.27
C LEU A 36 5.47 -6.04 -1.48
N ASN A 37 5.45 -7.38 -1.40
CA ASN A 37 5.81 -8.26 -2.51
C ASN A 37 4.86 -8.07 -3.70
N TRP A 38 3.55 -8.00 -3.42
CA TRP A 38 2.55 -7.73 -4.44
C TRP A 38 2.76 -6.36 -5.09
N LEU A 39 2.92 -5.28 -4.30
CA LEU A 39 3.18 -3.93 -4.81
C LEU A 39 4.45 -3.89 -5.67
N ASN A 40 5.50 -4.59 -5.25
CA ASN A 40 6.74 -4.73 -6.02
C ASN A 40 6.48 -5.39 -7.40
N SER A 41 5.66 -6.45 -7.45
CA SER A 41 5.24 -7.08 -8.71
C SER A 41 4.45 -6.12 -9.62
N GLN A 42 3.74 -5.15 -9.03
CA GLN A 42 2.96 -4.13 -9.73
C GLN A 42 3.81 -2.89 -10.12
N GLY A 43 5.13 -2.98 -10.00
CA GLY A 43 6.05 -1.92 -10.40
C GLY A 43 6.27 -0.83 -9.35
N TRP A 44 5.81 -1.01 -8.13
CA TRP A 44 6.17 -0.12 -7.02
C TRP A 44 7.56 -0.49 -6.47
N GLU A 45 8.27 0.50 -5.96
CA GLU A 45 9.59 0.35 -5.36
C GLU A 45 9.53 0.90 -3.94
N PHE A 46 9.96 0.10 -2.97
CA PHE A 46 10.02 0.49 -1.56
C PHE A 46 11.11 1.54 -1.34
N ILE A 47 10.79 2.61 -0.61
CA ILE A 47 11.69 3.72 -0.33
C ILE A 47 12.11 3.76 1.13
N ASN A 48 11.13 3.78 2.04
CA ASN A 48 11.40 3.74 3.48
C ASN A 48 10.17 3.26 4.26
N ALA A 49 10.39 2.96 5.53
CA ALA A 49 9.35 2.68 6.50
C ALA A 49 9.63 3.41 7.81
N TYR A 50 8.56 3.80 8.50
CA TYR A 50 8.64 4.39 9.83
C TYR A 50 7.39 4.03 10.64
N VAL A 51 7.51 4.15 11.97
CA VAL A 51 6.39 3.90 12.89
C VAL A 51 5.94 5.24 13.45
N GLN A 52 4.64 5.51 13.35
CA GLN A 52 3.99 6.63 14.01
C GLN A 52 3.32 6.09 15.28
N VAL A 53 3.57 6.74 16.41
CA VAL A 53 2.94 6.39 17.69
C VAL A 53 1.99 7.50 18.08
N GLU A 54 0.72 7.17 18.26
CA GLU A 54 -0.34 8.08 18.70
C GLU A 54 -1.12 7.44 19.85
N ASP A 55 -1.19 8.12 20.99
CA ASP A 55 -2.00 7.76 22.17
C ASP A 55 -1.90 6.27 22.58
N GLY A 56 -0.68 5.72 22.57
CA GLY A 56 -0.42 4.33 22.96
C GLY A 56 -0.69 3.29 21.86
N SER A 57 -1.12 3.73 20.67
CA SER A 57 -1.21 2.91 19.46
C SER A 57 -0.05 3.22 18.52
N SER A 58 0.39 2.22 17.74
CA SER A 58 1.44 2.38 16.74
C SER A 58 0.96 1.97 15.36
N VAL A 59 1.21 2.81 14.36
CA VAL A 59 0.93 2.53 12.95
C VAL A 59 2.25 2.47 12.18
N SER A 60 2.45 1.40 11.43
CA SER A 60 3.58 1.27 10.52
C SER A 60 3.24 1.87 9.15
N HIS A 61 4.04 2.82 8.72
CA HIS A 61 3.93 3.46 7.41
C HIS A 61 5.03 2.93 6.48
N TYR A 62 4.65 2.64 5.23
CA TYR A 62 5.55 2.19 4.18
C TYR A 62 5.40 3.15 3.00
N VAL A 63 6.48 3.81 2.61
CA VAL A 63 6.49 4.71 1.45
C VAL A 63 7.06 3.96 0.27
N LEU A 64 6.30 4.00 -0.83
CA LEU A 64 6.69 3.39 -2.10
C LEU A 64 6.55 4.44 -3.20
N ARG A 65 7.41 4.34 -4.22
CA ARG A 65 7.25 5.11 -5.47
C ARG A 65 6.92 4.18 -6.62
N ARG A 66 6.16 4.67 -7.61
CA ARG A 66 5.90 3.91 -8.82
C ARG A 66 7.09 4.04 -9.77
N ARG A 67 7.59 2.92 -10.29
CA ARG A 67 8.52 2.94 -11.42
C ARG A 67 7.77 3.49 -12.63
N LEU A 68 8.25 4.60 -13.19
CA LEU A 68 7.77 5.06 -14.48
C LEU A 68 8.32 4.09 -15.53
N ALA A 69 7.44 3.51 -16.33
CA ALA A 69 7.89 2.78 -17.51
C ALA A 69 8.54 3.81 -18.45
N SER A 70 9.83 3.60 -18.74
CA SER A 70 10.59 4.32 -19.76
C SER A 70 10.19 3.87 -21.16
#